data_AF-A0A2E7WC24-F1
#
_entry.id   AF-A0A2E7WC24-F1
#
_cell.length_a   1.000
_cell.length_b   1.000
_cell.length_c   1.000
_cell.angle_alpha   90.00
_cell.angle_beta   90.00
_cell.angle_gamma   90.00
#
_symmetry.space_group_name_H-M   'P 1'
#
loop_
_entity.id
_entity.type
_entity.pdbx_description
1 polymer ?
#
loop_
_entity_poly.entity_id
_entity_poly.type
_entity_poly.pdbx_seq_one_letter_code
_entity_poly.pdbx_strand_id
1 'polypeptide(L)'
;FQRDDLTVGFHIEESILARRYFGYGLDGEAFDRENIVFERIENRIKQITSDPIIIVHMAADVSVIENRMASLRNTPEHTNSPLLKDDIELVLKDYEHYVNKSDIGPKLQVDTSIDTPEQTLEKIVDLIKPFISQEDMKKN
;
A
#
# COMPACT_ATOMS: atom_id res chain seq x y z
N PHE A 1 -6.07 3.92 25.44
CA PHE A 1 -5.40 4.64 24.34
C PHE A 1 -4.34 3.72 23.78
N GLN A 2 -4.56 3.17 22.59
CA GLN A 2 -3.51 2.44 21.88
C GLN A 2 -2.51 3.49 21.40
N ARG A 3 -1.25 3.38 21.82
CA ARG A 3 -0.27 4.45 21.63
C ARG A 3 0.20 4.56 20.19
N ASP A 4 0.26 3.45 19.46
CA ASP A 4 0.50 3.36 18.01
C ASP A 4 -0.12 2.04 17.51
N ASP A 5 -0.66 2.02 16.28
CA ASP A 5 -1.16 0.82 15.61
C ASP A 5 -0.47 0.66 14.26
N LEU A 6 0.12 -0.51 14.01
CA LEU A 6 0.66 -0.89 12.71
C LEU A 6 -0.15 -2.05 12.17
N THR A 7 -0.93 -1.78 11.14
CA THR A 7 -1.72 -2.78 10.44
C THR A 7 -1.19 -2.91 9.01
N VAL A 8 -0.88 -4.15 8.60
CA VAL A 8 -0.34 -4.47 7.27
C VAL A 8 -1.37 -5.31 6.51
N GLY A 9 -1.53 -5.08 5.20
CA GLY A 9 -2.41 -5.89 4.34
C GLY A 9 -3.90 -5.62 4.44
N PHE A 10 -4.37 -4.66 5.24
CA PHE A 10 -5.79 -4.58 5.62
C PHE A 10 -6.75 -3.92 4.60
N HIS A 11 -6.25 -3.04 3.72
CA HIS A 11 -7.11 -2.18 2.89
C HIS A 11 -6.92 -2.39 1.38
N ILE A 12 -5.97 -1.67 0.78
CA ILE A 12 -5.68 -1.75 -0.67
C ILE A 12 -5.19 -3.14 -1.03
N GLU A 13 -4.20 -3.65 -0.29
CA GLU A 13 -3.61 -4.97 -0.54
C GLU A 13 -4.63 -6.11 -0.38
N GLU A 14 -5.52 -6.04 0.61
CA GLU A 14 -6.63 -7.00 0.77
C GLU A 14 -7.51 -7.04 -0.48
N SER A 15 -7.78 -5.88 -1.09
CA SER A 15 -8.60 -5.79 -2.31
C SER A 15 -7.93 -6.40 -3.53
N ILE A 16 -6.63 -6.65 -3.47
CA ILE A 16 -5.85 -7.28 -4.55
C ILE A 16 -5.64 -8.75 -4.23
N LEU A 17 -4.97 -9.04 -3.12
CA LEU A 17 -4.47 -10.38 -2.82
C LEU A 17 -5.60 -11.34 -2.43
N ALA A 18 -6.61 -10.89 -1.68
CA ALA A 18 -7.76 -11.72 -1.33
C ALA A 18 -8.46 -12.26 -2.58
N ARG A 19 -8.73 -11.36 -3.52
CA ARG A 19 -9.45 -11.69 -4.76
C ARG A 19 -8.60 -12.56 -5.67
N ARG A 20 -7.31 -12.21 -5.86
CA ARG A 20 -6.40 -12.87 -6.81
C ARG A 20 -5.90 -14.23 -6.33
N TYR A 21 -5.46 -14.33 -5.08
CA TYR A 21 -4.72 -15.51 -4.60
C TYR A 21 -5.53 -16.37 -3.63
N PHE A 22 -6.55 -15.81 -2.99
CA PHE A 22 -7.37 -16.53 -2.00
C PHE A 22 -8.83 -16.74 -2.44
N GLY A 23 -9.26 -16.13 -3.54
CA GLY A 23 -10.55 -16.38 -4.19
C GLY A 23 -11.77 -15.93 -3.40
N TYR A 24 -11.67 -14.88 -2.57
CA TYR A 24 -12.81 -14.34 -1.82
C TYR A 24 -12.94 -12.82 -1.92
N GLY A 25 -14.12 -12.32 -1.57
CA GLY A 25 -14.52 -10.92 -1.69
C GLY A 25 -14.65 -10.48 -3.14
N LEU A 26 -15.20 -11.38 -3.95
CA LEU A 26 -15.48 -11.20 -5.38
C LEU A 26 -16.78 -10.43 -5.60
N ASP A 27 -17.04 -10.06 -6.86
CA ASP A 27 -18.22 -9.28 -7.24
C ASP A 27 -19.53 -9.99 -6.87
N GLY A 28 -20.42 -9.27 -6.20
CA GLY A 28 -21.72 -9.78 -5.75
C GLY A 28 -21.68 -10.56 -4.43
N GLU A 29 -20.51 -10.76 -3.83
CA GLU A 29 -20.41 -11.35 -2.49
C GLU A 29 -20.79 -10.33 -1.40
N ALA A 30 -21.32 -10.81 -0.28
CA ALA A 30 -21.76 -9.97 0.85
C ALA A 30 -20.62 -9.11 1.43
N PHE A 31 -19.38 -9.55 1.27
CA PHE A 31 -18.16 -8.87 1.70
C PHE A 31 -17.19 -8.66 0.51
N ASP A 32 -17.73 -8.25 -0.64
CA ASP A 32 -16.94 -7.80 -1.80
C ASP A 32 -15.84 -6.81 -1.35
N ARG A 33 -14.57 -7.15 -1.64
CA ARG A 33 -13.44 -6.34 -1.19
C ARG A 33 -13.32 -5.02 -1.91
N GLU A 34 -13.76 -4.92 -3.15
CA GLU A 34 -13.65 -3.72 -3.96
C GLU A 34 -14.81 -2.74 -3.74
N ASN A 35 -16.05 -3.24 -3.73
CA ASN A 35 -17.23 -2.37 -3.79
C ASN A 35 -17.92 -2.17 -2.42
N ILE A 36 -17.60 -3.00 -1.42
CA ILE A 36 -18.26 -2.93 -0.12
C ILE A 36 -17.23 -2.69 0.99
N VAL A 37 -16.23 -3.55 1.11
CA VAL A 37 -15.28 -3.48 2.24
C VAL A 37 -14.33 -2.30 2.09
N PHE A 38 -13.80 -2.04 0.88
CA PHE A 38 -12.95 -0.89 0.59
C PHE A 38 -13.57 0.43 1.09
N GLU A 39 -14.77 0.75 0.62
CA GLU A 39 -15.48 1.98 1.00
C GLU A 39 -15.79 2.03 2.50
N ARG A 40 -16.13 0.90 3.12
CA ARG A 40 -16.38 0.83 4.57
C ARG A 40 -15.13 1.14 5.37
N ILE A 41 -13.97 0.65 4.96
CA ILE A 41 -12.68 0.93 5.61
C ILE A 41 -12.37 2.42 5.50
N GLU A 42 -12.42 3.01 4.30
CA GLU A 42 -12.15 4.44 4.12
C GLU A 42 -13.13 5.33 4.90
N ASN A 43 -14.42 4.99 4.88
CA ASN A 43 -15.43 5.71 5.67
C ASN A 43 -15.18 5.59 7.17
N ARG A 44 -14.74 4.42 7.65
CA ARG A 44 -14.40 4.24 9.06
C ARG A 44 -13.19 5.07 9.45
N ILE A 45 -12.16 5.08 8.62
CA ILE A 45 -10.95 5.87 8.80
C ILE A 45 -11.30 7.37 8.93
N LYS A 46 -12.12 7.91 8.02
CA LYS A 46 -12.59 9.31 8.05
C LYS A 46 -13.45 9.67 9.26
N GLN A 47 -14.02 8.69 9.96
CA GLN A 47 -14.74 8.90 11.22
C GLN A 47 -13.82 8.93 12.44
N ILE A 48 -12.64 8.32 12.34
CA ILE A 48 -11.68 8.21 13.45
C ILE A 48 -10.79 9.45 13.53
N THR A 49 -10.40 10.01 12.39
CA THR A 49 -9.55 11.19 12.33
C THR A 49 -10.02 12.20 11.30
N SER A 50 -9.79 13.48 11.58
CA SER A 50 -9.90 14.60 10.65
C SER A 50 -8.57 14.97 9.99
N ASP A 51 -7.47 14.34 10.42
CA ASP A 51 -6.14 14.62 9.88
C ASP A 51 -6.01 14.04 8.46
N PRO A 52 -5.23 14.69 7.57
CA PRO A 52 -4.96 14.15 6.25
C PRO A 52 -4.30 12.78 6.31
N ILE A 53 -4.73 11.87 5.45
CA ILE A 53 -4.17 10.52 5.37
C ILE A 53 -3.38 10.39 4.09
N ILE A 54 -2.07 10.24 4.24
CA ILE A 54 -1.16 10.20 3.11
C ILE A 54 -1.01 8.76 2.63
N ILE A 55 -1.34 8.51 1.37
CA ILE A 55 -1.03 7.25 0.69
C ILE A 55 0.34 7.40 0.04
N VAL A 56 1.28 6.52 0.39
CA VAL A 56 2.57 6.38 -0.31
C VAL A 56 2.52 5.13 -1.17
N HIS A 57 2.33 5.30 -2.47
CA HIS A 57 2.31 4.24 -3.47
C HIS A 57 3.74 3.97 -3.97
N MET A 58 4.32 2.89 -3.44
CA MET A 58 5.66 2.44 -3.80
C MET A 58 5.61 1.60 -5.09
N ALA A 59 6.33 2.03 -6.11
CA ALA A 59 6.40 1.34 -7.40
C ALA A 59 7.85 0.98 -7.76
N ALA A 60 8.01 0.06 -8.70
CA ALA A 60 9.28 -0.25 -9.35
C ALA A 60 9.02 -0.93 -10.70
N ASP A 61 10.03 -0.90 -11.58
CA ASP A 61 10.04 -1.66 -12.82
C ASP A 61 9.86 -3.16 -12.54
N VAL A 62 9.14 -3.85 -13.42
CA VAL A 62 8.88 -5.30 -13.33
C VAL A 62 10.19 -6.08 -13.14
N SER A 63 11.21 -5.78 -13.96
CA SER A 63 12.51 -6.46 -13.89
C SER A 63 13.22 -6.27 -12.53
N VAL A 64 13.04 -5.11 -11.90
CA VAL A 64 13.60 -4.82 -10.57
C VAL A 64 12.88 -5.64 -9.50
N ILE A 65 11.54 -5.74 -9.57
CA ILE A 65 10.75 -6.57 -8.65
C ILE A 65 11.11 -8.04 -8.81
N GLU A 66 11.22 -8.55 -10.04
CA GLU A 66 11.66 -9.92 -10.33
C GLU A 66 13.02 -10.23 -9.68
N ASN A 67 13.99 -9.32 -9.86
CA ASN A 67 15.31 -9.47 -9.29
C ASN A 67 15.28 -9.47 -7.75
N ARG A 68 14.48 -8.58 -7.13
CA ARG A 68 14.27 -8.56 -5.68
C ARG A 68 13.69 -9.86 -5.18
N MET A 69 12.59 -10.33 -5.78
CA MET A 69 11.97 -11.62 -5.44
C MET A 69 12.98 -12.77 -5.56
N ALA A 70 13.77 -12.82 -6.64
CA ALA A 70 14.78 -13.85 -6.84
C ALA A 70 15.90 -13.80 -5.77
N SER A 71 16.36 -12.60 -5.40
CA SER A 71 17.39 -12.43 -4.35
C SER A 71 16.89 -12.80 -2.95
N LEU A 72 15.61 -12.57 -2.69
CA LEU A 72 15.01 -12.73 -1.37
C LEU A 72 14.34 -14.10 -1.17
N ARG A 73 14.16 -14.91 -2.22
CA ARG A 73 13.44 -16.20 -2.19
C ARG A 73 13.85 -17.18 -1.08
N ASN A 74 15.09 -17.08 -0.59
CA ASN A 74 15.65 -17.96 0.42
C ASN A 74 15.73 -17.31 1.82
N THR A 75 15.22 -16.08 1.98
CA THR A 75 15.19 -15.40 3.27
C THR A 75 13.88 -15.71 3.98
N PRO A 76 13.86 -15.85 5.32
CA PRO A 76 12.64 -16.15 6.07
C PRO A 76 11.49 -15.18 5.78
N GLU A 77 11.81 -13.91 5.55
CA GLU A 77 10.88 -12.81 5.33
C GLU A 77 10.08 -12.94 4.03
N HIS A 78 10.58 -13.71 3.05
CA HIS A 78 9.96 -13.86 1.73
C HIS A 78 9.48 -15.28 1.42
N THR A 79 9.36 -16.13 2.45
CA THR A 79 8.85 -17.50 2.29
C THR A 79 7.34 -17.61 2.07
N ASN A 80 6.57 -16.56 2.39
CA ASN A 80 5.10 -16.61 2.45
C ASN A 80 4.38 -15.61 1.53
N SER A 81 5.09 -14.98 0.58
CA SER A 81 4.43 -14.08 -0.37
C SER A 81 3.56 -14.88 -1.34
N PRO A 82 2.27 -14.52 -1.55
CA PRO A 82 1.42 -15.17 -2.55
C PRO A 82 1.73 -14.68 -3.98
N LEU A 83 2.51 -13.60 -4.13
CA LEU A 83 2.81 -13.00 -5.42
C LEU A 83 3.58 -13.97 -6.33
N LEU A 84 3.00 -14.27 -7.48
CA LEU A 84 3.68 -15.04 -8.53
C LEU A 84 4.46 -14.11 -9.45
N LYS A 85 5.61 -14.59 -9.94
CA LYS A 85 6.47 -13.83 -10.87
C LYS A 85 5.69 -13.37 -12.11
N ASP A 86 4.90 -14.25 -12.69
CA ASP A 86 4.13 -13.99 -13.91
C ASP A 86 2.98 -12.98 -13.69
N ASP A 87 2.61 -12.74 -12.43
CA ASP A 87 1.53 -11.83 -12.06
C ASP A 87 2.02 -10.41 -11.72
N ILE A 88 3.33 -10.13 -11.70
CA ILE A 88 3.89 -8.83 -11.25
C ILE A 88 3.26 -7.66 -12.00
N GLU A 89 3.18 -7.71 -13.33
CA GLU A 89 2.62 -6.61 -14.12
C GLU A 89 1.14 -6.38 -13.82
N LEU A 90 0.37 -7.45 -13.62
CA LEU A 90 -1.05 -7.36 -13.28
C LEU A 90 -1.24 -6.80 -11.88
N VAL A 91 -0.47 -7.27 -10.90
CA VAL A 91 -0.55 -6.78 -9.52
C VAL A 91 -0.14 -5.31 -9.42
N LEU A 92 0.86 -4.86 -10.17
CA LEU A 92 1.20 -3.42 -10.26
C LEU A 92 0.01 -2.58 -10.76
N LYS A 93 -0.69 -3.04 -11.81
CA LYS A 93 -1.90 -2.37 -12.33
C LYS A 93 -3.03 -2.38 -11.31
N ASP A 94 -3.20 -3.48 -10.57
CA ASP A 94 -4.21 -3.56 -9.51
C ASP A 94 -3.92 -2.55 -8.39
N TYR A 95 -2.66 -2.42 -7.95
CA TYR A 95 -2.26 -1.41 -6.97
C TYR A 95 -2.54 0.01 -7.47
N GLU A 96 -2.18 0.32 -8.72
CA GLU A 96 -2.49 1.61 -9.32
C GLU A 96 -4.00 1.88 -9.37
N HIS A 97 -4.81 0.88 -9.76
CA HIS A 97 -6.27 0.97 -9.76
C HIS A 97 -6.82 1.33 -8.38
N TYR A 98 -6.46 0.58 -7.33
CA TYR A 98 -7.00 0.80 -5.99
C TYR A 98 -6.47 2.07 -5.32
N VAL A 99 -5.23 2.47 -5.59
CA VAL A 99 -4.71 3.79 -5.19
C VAL A 99 -5.52 4.90 -5.87
N ASN A 100 -5.83 4.76 -7.15
CA ASN A 100 -6.65 5.74 -7.88
C ASN A 100 -8.10 5.76 -7.39
N LYS A 101 -8.69 4.59 -7.10
CA LYS A 101 -10.05 4.44 -6.54
C LYS A 101 -10.20 5.09 -5.16
N SER A 102 -9.16 5.03 -4.34
CA SER A 102 -9.15 5.55 -2.96
C SER A 102 -9.66 6.99 -2.87
N ASP A 103 -10.58 7.26 -1.94
CA ASP A 103 -11.09 8.61 -1.71
C ASP A 103 -10.37 9.36 -0.57
N ILE A 104 -9.45 8.66 0.12
CA ILE A 104 -8.50 9.25 1.06
C ILE A 104 -7.21 9.67 0.34
N GLY A 105 -6.49 10.64 0.91
CA GLY A 105 -5.31 11.22 0.29
C GLY A 105 -4.80 12.41 1.10
N PRO A 106 -3.64 12.99 0.76
CA PRO A 106 -2.92 12.96 -0.54
C PRO A 106 -2.31 11.62 -0.98
N LYS A 107 -2.06 11.47 -2.28
CA LYS A 107 -1.43 10.27 -2.87
C LYS A 107 -0.06 10.63 -3.45
N LEU A 108 0.96 9.92 -3.01
CA LEU A 108 2.36 10.12 -3.39
C LEU A 108 2.87 8.87 -4.09
N GLN A 109 3.29 9.00 -5.34
CA GLN A 109 3.92 7.89 -6.06
C GLN A 109 5.44 7.97 -5.91
N VAL A 110 6.06 6.86 -5.52
CA VAL A 110 7.49 6.76 -5.27
C VAL A 110 8.04 5.60 -6.07
N ASP A 111 8.78 5.92 -7.13
CA ASP A 111 9.55 4.92 -7.88
C ASP A 111 10.84 4.58 -7.12
N THR A 112 11.00 3.28 -6.85
CA THR A 112 12.14 2.70 -6.14
C THR A 112 13.06 1.90 -7.04
N SER A 113 12.93 1.98 -8.37
CA SER A 113 13.69 1.16 -9.31
C SER A 113 15.20 1.36 -9.22
N ILE A 114 15.62 2.59 -8.88
CA ILE A 114 17.02 3.02 -8.90
C ILE A 114 17.52 3.39 -7.51
N ASP A 115 16.69 4.09 -6.72
CA ASP A 115 17.11 4.69 -5.47
C ASP A 115 17.49 3.66 -4.40
N THR A 116 18.48 4.01 -3.57
CA THR A 116 18.75 3.25 -2.33
C THR A 116 17.62 3.46 -1.32
N PRO A 117 17.54 2.65 -0.25
CA PRO A 117 16.58 2.87 0.84
C PRO A 117 16.67 4.27 1.45
N GLU A 118 17.88 4.81 1.63
CA GLU A 118 18.11 6.15 2.20
C GLU A 118 17.60 7.24 1.26
N GLN A 119 17.92 7.14 -0.04
CA GLN A 119 17.45 8.08 -1.06
C GLN A 119 15.91 8.04 -1.20
N THR A 120 15.34 6.84 -1.13
CA THR A 120 13.89 6.64 -1.12
C THR A 120 13.24 7.28 0.09
N LEU A 121 13.83 7.13 1.27
CA LEU A 121 13.35 7.75 2.50
C LEU A 121 13.40 9.28 2.41
N GLU A 122 14.52 9.84 1.95
CA GLU A 122 14.66 11.29 1.74
C GLU A 122 13.59 11.82 0.79
N LYS A 123 13.34 11.12 -0.33
CA LYS A 123 12.28 11.46 -1.29
C LYS A 123 10.89 11.43 -0.65
N ILE A 124 10.57 10.39 0.12
CA ILE A 124 9.29 10.29 0.83
C ILE A 124 9.14 11.46 1.79
N VAL A 125 10.17 11.73 2.61
CA VAL A 125 10.19 12.85 3.56
C VAL A 125 9.90 14.18 2.87
N ASP A 126 10.53 14.43 1.72
CA ASP A 126 10.30 15.66 0.95
C ASP A 126 8.87 15.75 0.40
N LEU A 127 8.29 14.64 -0.05
CA LEU A 127 6.93 14.59 -0.59
C LEU A 127 5.84 14.73 0.49
N ILE A 128 6.07 14.24 1.70
CA ILE A 128 5.09 14.32 2.81
C ILE A 128 5.12 15.68 3.52
N LYS A 129 6.24 16.42 3.48
CA LYS A 129 6.41 17.73 4.15
C LYS A 129 5.23 18.71 3.98
N PRO A 130 4.64 18.89 2.78
CA PRO A 130 3.53 19.82 2.60
C PRO A 130 2.25 19.46 3.38
N PHE A 131 2.15 18.22 3.87
CA PHE A 131 0.95 17.66 4.50
C PHE A 131 1.13 17.42 6.00
N ILE A 132 2.31 17.71 6.53
CA ILE A 132 2.67 17.55 7.93
C ILE A 132 2.62 18.92 8.60
N SER A 133 1.97 19.01 9.77
CA SER A 133 1.90 20.25 10.53
C SER A 133 3.20 20.53 11.29
N GLN A 134 3.35 21.76 11.77
CA GLN A 134 4.48 22.10 12.67
C GLN A 134 4.42 21.31 13.98
N GLU A 135 3.24 20.90 14.44
CA GLU A 135 3.09 20.09 15.63
C GLU A 135 3.63 18.68 15.42
N ASP A 136 3.32 18.07 14.27
CA ASP A 136 3.80 16.74 13.89
C ASP A 136 5.33 16.68 13.74
N MET A 137 5.97 17.80 13.39
CA MET A 137 7.42 17.93 13.26
C MET A 137 8.15 18.10 14.60
N LYS A 138 7.43 18.34 15.71
CA LYS A 138 8.05 18.44 17.03
C LYS A 138 8.50 17.05 17.48
N LYS A 139 9.78 16.93 17.83
CA LYS A 139 10.30 15.75 18.52
C LYS A 139 9.73 15.77 19.95
N ASN A 140 8.83 14.83 20.25
CA ASN A 140 8.43 14.49 21.61
C ASN A 140 9.53 13.68 22.31
#